data_AF-A0A847J8K5-F1
#
_entry.id   AF-A0A847J8K5-F1
#
_cell.length_a   1.000
_cell.length_b   1.000
_cell.length_c   1.000
_cell.angle_alpha   90.00
_cell.angle_beta   90.00
_cell.angle_gamma   90.00
#
_symmetry.space_group_name_H-M   'P 1'
#
loop_
_entity.id
_entity.type
_entity.pdbx_description
1 polymer ?
#
loop_
_entity_poly.entity_id
_entity_poly.type
_entity_poly.pdbx_seq_one_letter_code
_entity_poly.pdbx_strand_id
1 'polypeptide(L)'
;MIKSNSNHGGSPMAPNYRALVKGGFFSKDPFDKTVCVSIRCNNPGAINGASWEKVYPGYVDTVQTTPGNKTTIFEAPEYGVAVWWELMRRYRKRGRKTFAEIIDTYGGGQDYSAYVAFVVKRTGMSADTELPLDDDSLLLAFARAMFHNEAGQPSPLHDEQIRYGFAIGRNDGRLPEDVVPVPINPNTTPIGAPSPLVAMVLRGTEEPGLETIDGIEALQKILIDLGYLDPPVDGGYGPVTKWALGECMAAAGVDFSGEVTPQVKAALASARPLPLVPGDDLAGKIVEAMSRNGYWINRHPRCTNIVYVEGMNPDGTKNANRYNAFDDLRIVFQVDAAGVPHILGRWEAATEPGKVWTDHPMNADGAFHIALGQYKAWIHGWYHTHEALRQAGELQGFRDPGKTHARDLAHPVSGSDFGVHQHWGYDFPKDDLKNSSAGCLVGRTTDGHRQFMSLVSADPRHVANPNYRFMTAILTADDVLS
;
A
#
# COMPACT_ATOMS: atom_id res chain seq x y z
N MET A 1 1.94 -49.18 -22.79
CA MET A 1 2.69 -48.26 -21.91
C MET A 1 2.88 -46.95 -22.66
N ILE A 2 2.09 -45.95 -22.29
CA ILE A 2 2.05 -44.63 -22.94
C ILE A 2 3.11 -43.75 -22.26
N LYS A 3 4.02 -43.17 -23.05
CA LYS A 3 4.96 -42.14 -22.59
C LYS A 3 4.22 -40.81 -22.49
N SER A 4 4.24 -40.19 -21.31
CA SER A 4 3.68 -38.88 -21.04
C SER A 4 4.62 -37.77 -21.56
N ASN A 5 4.11 -36.93 -22.46
CA ASN A 5 4.67 -35.63 -22.77
C ASN A 5 4.31 -34.64 -21.65
N SER A 6 5.30 -34.14 -20.93
CA SER A 6 5.16 -32.95 -20.09
C SER A 6 5.74 -31.76 -20.86
N ASN A 7 4.86 -30.96 -21.45
CA ASN A 7 5.23 -29.70 -22.11
C ASN A 7 4.48 -28.57 -21.40
N HIS A 8 5.10 -27.95 -20.38
CA HIS A 8 4.64 -26.71 -19.75
C HIS A 8 5.85 -25.76 -19.64
N GLY A 9 6.17 -25.09 -20.74
CA GLY A 9 7.02 -23.91 -20.75
C GLY A 9 6.13 -22.68 -20.95
N GLY A 10 5.87 -21.93 -19.88
CA GLY A 10 5.39 -20.55 -19.99
C GLY A 10 6.60 -19.64 -20.16
N SER A 11 6.71 -18.93 -21.28
CA SER A 11 7.72 -17.88 -21.47
C SER A 11 7.53 -16.76 -20.43
N PRO A 12 8.61 -16.14 -19.91
CA PRO A 12 8.50 -14.93 -19.11
C PRO A 12 7.83 -13.82 -19.94
N MET A 13 6.84 -13.15 -19.35
CA MET A 13 6.18 -11.99 -19.96
C MET A 13 7.24 -10.93 -20.32
N ALA A 14 7.17 -10.40 -21.54
CA ALA A 14 8.10 -9.38 -22.01
C ALA A 14 7.95 -8.07 -21.19
N PRO A 15 9.05 -7.31 -20.95
CA PRO A 15 8.98 -6.05 -20.21
C PRO A 15 8.08 -5.01 -20.91
N ASN A 16 7.25 -4.30 -20.13
CA ASN A 16 6.29 -3.32 -20.65
C ASN A 16 6.89 -1.90 -20.67
N TYR A 17 7.85 -1.66 -21.56
CA TYR A 17 8.48 -0.35 -21.69
C TYR A 17 7.48 0.72 -22.12
N ARG A 18 7.36 1.79 -21.33
CA ARG A 18 6.40 2.89 -21.55
C ARG A 18 6.81 4.17 -20.80
N ALA A 19 6.16 5.27 -21.11
CA ALA A 19 6.11 6.43 -20.21
C ALA A 19 4.84 6.34 -19.37
N LEU A 20 4.94 6.73 -18.09
CA LEU A 20 3.77 6.81 -17.21
C LEU A 20 3.00 8.12 -17.41
N VAL A 21 3.71 9.19 -17.78
CA VAL A 21 3.07 10.44 -18.21
C VAL A 21 2.71 10.35 -19.70
N LYS A 22 1.47 10.73 -20.03
CA LYS A 22 0.96 10.72 -21.41
C LYS A 22 1.84 11.59 -22.32
N GLY A 23 2.33 10.99 -23.41
CA GLY A 23 3.23 11.67 -24.35
C GLY A 23 4.65 11.89 -23.82
N GLY A 24 4.99 11.32 -22.67
CA GLY A 24 6.34 11.32 -22.11
C GLY A 24 7.31 10.47 -22.92
N PHE A 25 8.59 10.77 -22.78
CA PHE A 25 9.67 9.98 -23.37
C PHE A 25 9.84 8.66 -22.61
N PHE A 26 10.18 7.57 -23.32
CA PHE A 26 10.77 6.37 -22.72
C PHE A 26 11.68 5.66 -23.74
N SER A 27 12.64 4.89 -23.25
CA SER A 27 13.42 3.96 -24.06
C SER A 27 12.78 2.57 -24.04
N LYS A 28 12.66 1.96 -25.22
CA LYS A 28 12.19 0.59 -25.40
C LYS A 28 13.30 -0.44 -25.54
N ASP A 29 14.55 0.02 -25.72
CA ASP A 29 15.70 -0.84 -25.93
C ASP A 29 16.82 -0.45 -24.96
N PRO A 30 16.93 -1.12 -23.80
CA PRO A 30 18.00 -0.85 -22.85
C PRO A 30 19.35 -1.34 -23.33
N PHE A 31 19.48 -1.98 -24.49
CA PHE A 31 20.74 -2.50 -25.02
C PHE A 31 21.29 -1.69 -26.21
N ASP A 32 20.57 -0.68 -26.69
CA ASP A 32 21.05 0.25 -27.74
C ASP A 32 22.19 1.13 -27.23
N LYS A 33 23.44 0.70 -27.49
CA LYS A 33 24.65 1.41 -27.05
C LYS A 33 24.89 2.75 -27.75
N THR A 34 24.11 3.12 -28.76
CA THR A 34 24.19 4.45 -29.38
C THR A 34 23.51 5.53 -28.53
N VAL A 35 22.69 5.12 -27.57
CA VAL A 35 22.01 5.98 -26.60
C VAL A 35 22.70 5.90 -25.24
N CYS A 36 22.83 7.03 -24.54
CA CYS A 36 23.46 7.09 -23.22
C CYS A 36 22.77 6.14 -22.22
N VAL A 37 23.55 5.55 -21.30
CA VAL A 37 23.06 4.52 -20.37
C VAL A 37 21.87 4.98 -19.54
N SER A 38 21.91 6.21 -19.02
CA SER A 38 20.86 6.81 -18.19
C SER A 38 19.53 6.99 -18.94
N ILE A 39 19.60 7.15 -20.26
CA ILE A 39 18.44 7.28 -21.14
C ILE A 39 17.94 5.90 -21.57
N ARG A 40 18.81 5.05 -22.12
CA ARG A 40 18.38 3.75 -22.68
C ARG A 40 17.81 2.80 -21.62
N CYS A 41 18.29 2.89 -20.37
CA CYS A 41 17.83 2.05 -19.26
C CYS A 41 16.62 2.63 -18.51
N ASN A 42 16.04 3.76 -18.96
CA ASN A 42 15.00 4.48 -18.22
C ASN A 42 15.43 4.80 -16.77
N ASN A 43 16.71 5.10 -16.57
CA ASN A 43 17.33 5.29 -15.25
C ASN A 43 18.10 6.61 -15.27
N PRO A 44 17.41 7.76 -15.15
CA PRO A 44 18.02 9.07 -15.38
C PRO A 44 19.14 9.42 -14.38
N GLY A 45 19.18 8.75 -13.22
CA GLY A 45 20.28 8.84 -12.27
C GLY A 45 21.46 7.89 -12.55
N ALA A 46 21.39 7.01 -13.55
CA ALA A 46 22.39 5.96 -13.79
C ALA A 46 22.69 5.07 -12.55
N ILE A 47 21.67 4.81 -11.74
CA ILE A 47 21.79 4.10 -10.46
C ILE A 47 22.20 2.64 -10.69
N ASN A 48 23.15 2.16 -9.89
CA ASN A 48 23.71 0.82 -9.99
C ASN A 48 23.00 -0.15 -9.05
N GLY A 49 22.48 -1.25 -9.61
CA GLY A 49 21.56 -2.25 -9.04
C GLY A 49 21.95 -2.85 -7.70
N ALA A 50 21.76 -2.07 -6.65
CA ALA A 50 21.75 -2.55 -5.29
C ALA A 50 20.56 -3.48 -5.08
N SER A 51 20.68 -4.42 -4.13
CA SER A 51 19.66 -5.45 -3.91
C SER A 51 18.24 -4.91 -3.64
N TRP A 52 18.14 -3.69 -3.11
CA TRP A 52 16.87 -3.03 -2.82
C TRP A 52 16.17 -2.47 -4.06
N GLU A 53 16.88 -2.24 -5.17
CA GLU A 53 16.30 -1.73 -6.42
C GLU A 53 15.52 -2.81 -7.17
N LYS A 54 15.90 -4.08 -6.99
CA LYS A 54 15.27 -5.24 -7.64
C LYS A 54 13.81 -5.46 -7.25
N VAL A 55 13.42 -4.91 -6.10
CA VAL A 55 12.05 -4.99 -5.56
C VAL A 55 11.31 -3.66 -5.70
N TYR A 56 11.94 -2.66 -6.33
CA TYR A 56 11.31 -1.37 -6.57
C TYR A 56 10.40 -1.46 -7.80
N PRO A 57 9.20 -0.84 -7.79
CA PRO A 57 8.28 -0.85 -8.92
C PRO A 57 8.94 -0.44 -10.23
N GLY A 58 8.57 -1.15 -11.29
CA GLY A 58 9.12 -0.95 -12.62
C GLY A 58 10.53 -1.50 -12.85
N TYR A 59 11.16 -2.18 -11.89
CA TYR A 59 12.41 -2.90 -12.13
C TYR A 59 12.25 -3.95 -13.22
N VAL A 60 13.19 -3.99 -14.17
CA VAL A 60 13.23 -5.00 -15.23
C VAL A 60 14.42 -5.95 -15.05
N ASP A 61 15.64 -5.40 -15.08
CA ASP A 61 16.89 -6.16 -14.93
C ASP A 61 18.05 -5.17 -14.69
N THR A 62 19.28 -5.60 -14.88
CA THR A 62 20.50 -4.78 -14.86
C THR A 62 21.33 -5.02 -16.11
N VAL A 63 22.02 -3.99 -16.58
CA VAL A 63 23.02 -4.10 -17.65
C VAL A 63 24.40 -3.70 -17.12
N GLN A 64 25.39 -4.55 -17.36
CA GLN A 64 26.77 -4.21 -17.02
C GLN A 64 27.32 -3.19 -18.02
N THR A 65 27.71 -2.03 -17.52
CA THR A 65 28.12 -0.87 -18.34
C THR A 65 29.61 -0.66 -18.31
N THR A 66 30.23 -0.88 -17.15
CA THR A 66 31.67 -1.03 -16.97
C THR A 66 31.95 -2.21 -16.02
N PRO A 67 33.18 -2.74 -15.97
CA PRO A 67 33.54 -3.78 -15.00
C PRO A 67 33.15 -3.38 -13.57
N GLY A 68 32.25 -4.14 -12.95
CA GLY A 68 31.76 -3.87 -11.59
C GLY A 68 30.51 -2.98 -11.49
N ASN A 69 30.14 -2.24 -12.54
CA ASN A 69 28.95 -1.37 -12.53
C ASN A 69 27.80 -2.00 -13.31
N LYS A 70 26.76 -2.40 -12.57
CA LYS A 70 25.53 -2.96 -13.12
C LYS A 70 24.42 -1.93 -12.99
N THR A 71 24.16 -1.18 -14.06
CA THR A 71 23.12 -0.14 -14.06
C THR A 71 21.74 -0.79 -14.13
N THR A 72 20.81 -0.34 -13.30
CA THR A 72 19.43 -0.85 -13.26
C THR A 72 18.63 -0.40 -14.48
N ILE A 73 17.79 -1.30 -14.99
CA ILE A 73 16.85 -1.06 -16.09
C ILE A 73 15.44 -0.95 -15.50
N PHE A 74 14.74 0.12 -15.86
CA PHE A 74 13.33 0.31 -15.52
C PHE A 74 12.42 0.22 -16.75
N GLU A 75 11.18 -0.18 -16.53
CA GLU A 75 10.15 -0.21 -17.57
C GLU A 75 9.70 1.20 -17.97
N ALA A 76 9.81 2.17 -17.06
CA ALA A 76 9.46 3.57 -17.31
C ALA A 76 10.45 4.51 -16.62
N PRO A 77 10.81 5.65 -17.23
CA PRO A 77 11.78 6.56 -16.65
C PRO A 77 11.30 7.22 -15.36
N GLU A 78 9.99 7.36 -15.15
CA GLU A 78 9.43 7.89 -13.91
C GLU A 78 9.72 6.97 -12.71
N TYR A 79 9.78 5.64 -12.91
CA TYR A 79 10.28 4.72 -11.88
C TYR A 79 11.78 4.91 -11.61
N GLY A 80 12.57 5.17 -12.64
CA GLY A 80 13.99 5.51 -12.47
C GLY A 80 14.20 6.82 -11.69
N VAL A 81 13.36 7.83 -11.91
CA VAL A 81 13.34 9.06 -11.11
C VAL A 81 12.92 8.78 -9.66
N ALA A 82 11.96 7.89 -9.44
CA ALA A 82 11.51 7.51 -8.10
C ALA A 82 12.61 6.80 -7.29
N VAL A 83 13.36 5.90 -7.93
CA VAL A 83 14.54 5.26 -7.31
C VAL A 83 15.63 6.28 -7.01
N TRP A 84 15.84 7.27 -7.89
CA TRP A 84 16.76 8.38 -7.61
C TRP A 84 16.31 9.20 -6.40
N TRP A 85 15.01 9.51 -6.31
CA TRP A 85 14.44 10.21 -5.16
C TRP A 85 14.63 9.42 -3.86
N GLU A 86 14.37 8.11 -3.88
CA GLU A 86 14.58 7.22 -2.73
C GLU A 86 16.06 7.17 -2.30
N LEU A 87 16.98 7.26 -3.25
CA LEU A 87 18.41 7.37 -2.97
C LEU A 87 18.74 8.70 -2.27
N MET A 88 18.16 9.83 -2.72
CA MET A 88 18.30 11.12 -2.03
C MET A 88 17.76 11.08 -0.61
N ARG A 89 16.59 10.44 -0.39
CA ARG A 89 16.02 10.23 0.95
C ARG A 89 16.95 9.45 1.86
N ARG A 90 17.58 8.39 1.33
CA ARG A 90 18.58 7.59 2.07
C ARG A 90 19.84 8.36 2.40
N TYR A 91 20.28 9.27 1.54
CA TYR A 91 21.43 10.14 1.81
C TYR A 91 21.11 11.17 2.88
N ARG A 92 19.94 11.82 2.81
CA ARG A 92 19.47 12.73 3.85
C ARG A 92 19.34 12.05 5.21
N LYS A 93 18.84 10.81 5.26
CA LYS A 93 18.78 10.00 6.50
C LYS A 93 20.16 9.75 7.13
N ARG A 94 21.23 9.78 6.33
CA ARG A 94 22.63 9.67 6.78
C ARG A 94 23.29 11.02 7.03
N GLY A 95 22.52 12.11 7.03
CA GLY A 95 23.02 13.48 7.26
C GLY A 95 23.65 14.14 6.05
N ARG A 96 23.57 13.55 4.84
CA ARG A 96 24.07 14.15 3.60
C ARG A 96 22.95 14.95 2.96
N LYS A 97 22.98 16.26 3.13
CA LYS A 97 21.84 17.14 2.84
C LYS A 97 22.13 18.20 1.80
N THR A 98 23.40 18.62 1.66
CA THR A 98 23.79 19.65 0.69
C THR A 98 24.07 19.06 -0.69
N PHE A 99 24.07 19.92 -1.72
CA PHE A 99 24.41 19.49 -3.09
C PHE A 99 25.78 18.81 -3.14
N ALA A 100 26.80 19.39 -2.51
CA ALA A 100 28.14 18.79 -2.44
C ALA A 100 28.12 17.42 -1.77
N GLU A 101 27.56 17.33 -0.56
CA GLU A 101 27.55 16.09 0.22
C GLU A 101 26.82 14.94 -0.49
N ILE A 102 25.71 15.27 -1.15
CA ILE A 102 24.92 14.32 -1.92
C ILE A 102 25.74 13.81 -3.11
N ILE A 103 26.33 14.71 -3.90
CA ILE A 103 27.09 14.36 -5.10
C ILE A 103 28.36 13.58 -4.75
N ASP A 104 29.06 13.94 -3.68
CA ASP A 104 30.25 13.22 -3.20
C ASP A 104 29.90 11.80 -2.74
N THR A 105 28.75 11.65 -2.04
CA THR A 105 28.23 10.34 -1.66
C THR A 105 27.81 9.52 -2.88
N TYR A 106 27.26 10.18 -3.91
CA TYR A 106 26.86 9.59 -5.18
C TYR A 106 28.06 9.01 -5.93
N GLY A 107 29.18 9.72 -5.94
CA GLY A 107 30.44 9.32 -6.59
C GLY A 107 31.24 8.24 -5.86
N GLY A 108 30.73 7.73 -4.73
CA GLY A 108 31.41 6.67 -3.97
C GLY A 108 32.78 7.10 -3.41
N GLY A 109 32.98 8.39 -3.15
CA GLY A 109 34.23 8.93 -2.61
C GLY A 109 35.32 9.25 -3.64
N GLN A 110 35.01 9.25 -4.94
CA GLN A 110 35.87 9.80 -5.99
C GLN A 110 35.75 11.34 -6.05
N ASP A 111 36.70 12.01 -6.72
CA ASP A 111 36.64 13.47 -6.90
C ASP A 111 35.51 13.86 -7.87
N TYR A 112 34.41 14.36 -7.30
CA TYR A 112 33.23 14.80 -8.03
C TYR A 112 33.09 16.33 -8.05
N SER A 113 34.18 17.08 -7.77
CA SER A 113 34.18 18.54 -7.75
C SER A 113 33.68 19.16 -9.06
N ALA A 114 33.97 18.52 -10.20
CA ALA A 114 33.47 18.94 -11.51
C ALA A 114 31.95 18.79 -11.64
N TYR A 115 31.37 17.73 -11.05
CA TYR A 115 29.93 17.51 -11.01
C TYR A 115 29.27 18.54 -10.08
N VAL A 116 29.83 18.79 -8.89
CA VAL A 116 29.34 19.86 -8.00
C VAL A 116 29.35 21.21 -8.71
N ALA A 117 30.45 21.57 -9.37
CA ALA A 117 30.56 22.82 -10.13
C ALA A 117 29.55 22.89 -11.30
N PHE A 118 29.31 21.77 -11.98
CA PHE A 118 28.30 21.68 -13.02
C PHE A 118 26.90 21.95 -12.47
N VAL A 119 26.53 21.33 -11.35
CA VAL A 119 25.23 21.53 -10.71
C VAL A 119 25.07 22.96 -10.22
N VAL A 120 26.06 23.52 -9.52
CA VAL A 120 26.09 24.93 -9.07
C VAL A 120 25.87 25.89 -10.24
N LYS A 121 26.58 25.68 -11.35
CA LYS A 121 26.43 26.50 -12.55
C LYS A 121 25.05 26.37 -13.18
N ARG A 122 24.46 25.17 -13.16
CA ARG A 122 23.18 24.88 -13.82
C ARG A 122 21.98 25.36 -13.01
N THR A 123 22.06 25.30 -11.68
CA THR A 123 21.00 25.74 -10.76
C THR A 123 21.13 27.21 -10.37
N GLY A 124 22.34 27.77 -10.43
CA GLY A 124 22.64 29.11 -9.92
C GLY A 124 22.75 29.17 -8.39
N MET A 125 22.85 28.02 -7.71
CA MET A 125 22.84 27.89 -6.25
C MET A 125 24.21 27.43 -5.74
N SER A 126 24.53 27.69 -4.46
CA SER A 126 25.82 27.28 -3.88
C SER A 126 25.89 25.76 -3.63
N ALA A 127 27.10 25.23 -3.50
CA ALA A 127 27.34 23.82 -3.21
C ALA A 127 26.80 23.39 -1.83
N ASP A 128 26.70 24.33 -0.88
CA ASP A 128 26.16 24.12 0.47
C ASP A 128 24.63 24.21 0.55
N THR A 129 23.96 24.45 -0.58
CA THR A 129 22.49 24.48 -0.64
C THR A 129 21.94 23.13 -0.18
N GLU A 130 21.17 23.12 0.91
CA GLU A 130 20.44 21.92 1.31
C GLU A 130 19.37 21.58 0.28
N LEU A 131 19.17 20.28 0.01
CA LEU A 131 18.13 19.76 -0.88
C LEU A 131 16.95 19.17 -0.09
N PRO A 132 15.95 19.95 0.35
CA PRO A 132 14.65 19.44 0.77
C PRO A 132 14.01 18.55 -0.31
N LEU A 133 13.33 17.48 0.14
CA LEU A 133 12.65 16.54 -0.77
C LEU A 133 11.17 16.87 -0.95
N ASP A 134 10.68 17.91 -0.30
CA ASP A 134 9.34 18.48 -0.36
C ASP A 134 9.29 19.78 -1.21
N ASP A 135 10.43 20.40 -1.51
CA ASP A 135 10.52 21.53 -2.44
C ASP A 135 10.71 21.04 -3.89
N ASP A 136 9.61 20.91 -4.63
CA ASP A 136 9.63 20.47 -6.03
C ASP A 136 10.41 21.38 -6.97
N SER A 137 10.51 22.69 -6.68
CA SER A 137 11.21 23.62 -7.56
C SER A 137 12.71 23.43 -7.46
N LEU A 138 13.21 23.35 -6.23
CA LEU A 138 14.61 23.07 -5.95
C LEU A 138 14.99 21.64 -6.38
N LEU A 139 14.16 20.67 -6.03
CA LEU A 139 14.38 19.26 -6.34
C LEU A 139 14.40 19.00 -7.84
N LEU A 140 13.53 19.65 -8.61
CA LEU A 140 13.54 19.58 -10.07
C LEU A 140 14.79 20.25 -10.65
N ALA A 141 15.19 21.42 -10.16
CA ALA A 141 16.40 22.10 -10.64
C ALA A 141 17.64 21.23 -10.42
N PHE A 142 17.76 20.62 -9.25
CA PHE A 142 18.84 19.71 -8.90
C PHE A 142 18.80 18.41 -9.74
N ALA A 143 17.64 17.76 -9.85
CA ALA A 143 17.47 16.55 -10.65
C ALA A 143 17.79 16.78 -12.14
N ARG A 144 17.34 17.89 -12.73
CA ARG A 144 17.68 18.25 -14.12
C ARG A 144 19.18 18.41 -14.34
N ALA A 145 19.87 19.02 -13.37
CA ALA A 145 21.32 19.16 -13.43
C ALA A 145 22.02 17.80 -13.30
N MET A 146 21.60 16.96 -12.37
CA MET A 146 22.15 15.60 -12.23
C MET A 146 21.89 14.75 -13.48
N PHE A 147 20.65 14.65 -13.94
CA PHE A 147 20.29 13.84 -15.10
C PHE A 147 20.97 14.31 -16.38
N HIS A 148 21.22 15.63 -16.51
CA HIS A 148 22.04 16.14 -17.61
C HIS A 148 23.48 15.64 -17.52
N ASN A 149 24.08 15.72 -16.33
CA ASN A 149 25.44 15.25 -16.11
C ASN A 149 25.56 13.75 -16.39
N GLU A 150 24.62 12.93 -15.90
CA GLU A 150 24.58 11.47 -16.14
C GLU A 150 24.39 11.12 -17.63
N ALA A 151 23.64 11.93 -18.37
CA ALA A 151 23.43 11.71 -19.80
C ALA A 151 24.53 12.34 -20.68
N GLY A 152 25.37 13.23 -20.14
CA GLY A 152 26.30 14.07 -20.91
C GLY A 152 25.62 15.08 -21.84
N GLN A 153 24.30 15.23 -21.73
CA GLN A 153 23.44 16.06 -22.58
C GLN A 153 22.12 16.34 -21.84
N PRO A 154 21.29 17.31 -22.28
CA PRO A 154 19.97 17.49 -21.69
C PRO A 154 19.16 16.20 -21.69
N SER A 155 18.64 15.82 -20.53
CA SER A 155 17.73 14.68 -20.41
C SER A 155 16.51 14.89 -21.31
N PRO A 156 16.03 13.84 -22.01
CA PRO A 156 14.82 13.93 -22.84
C PRO A 156 13.54 13.93 -22.02
N LEU A 157 13.62 13.70 -20.70
CA LEU A 157 12.44 13.70 -19.83
C LEU A 157 11.86 15.11 -19.70
N HIS A 158 10.53 15.19 -19.85
CA HIS A 158 9.79 16.41 -19.55
C HIS A 158 9.80 16.66 -18.04
N ASP A 159 9.69 17.94 -17.63
CA ASP A 159 9.60 18.30 -16.22
C ASP A 159 8.42 17.60 -15.51
N GLU A 160 7.34 17.33 -16.24
CA GLU A 160 6.18 16.55 -15.75
C GLU A 160 6.56 15.11 -15.41
N GLN A 161 7.36 14.42 -16.23
CA GLN A 161 7.85 13.06 -15.94
C GLN A 161 8.72 13.04 -14.68
N ILE A 162 9.57 14.06 -14.52
CA ILE A 162 10.45 14.16 -13.36
C ILE A 162 9.64 14.40 -12.08
N ARG A 163 8.69 15.35 -12.10
CA ARG A 163 7.81 15.59 -10.95
C ARG A 163 6.93 14.38 -10.63
N TYR A 164 6.42 13.70 -11.66
CA TYR A 164 5.65 12.47 -11.49
C TYR A 164 6.50 11.39 -10.81
N GLY A 165 7.77 11.22 -11.22
CA GLY A 165 8.72 10.35 -10.55
C GLY A 165 9.04 10.73 -9.10
N PHE A 166 9.11 12.02 -8.76
CA PHE A 166 9.24 12.45 -7.35
C PHE A 166 8.03 12.06 -6.53
N ALA A 167 6.84 12.25 -7.08
CA ALA A 167 5.62 11.84 -6.44
C ALA A 167 5.58 10.31 -6.27
N ILE A 168 6.04 9.53 -7.26
CA ILE A 168 6.24 8.07 -7.10
C ILE A 168 7.21 7.77 -5.95
N GLY A 169 8.35 8.47 -5.88
CA GLY A 169 9.34 8.31 -4.82
C GLY A 169 8.77 8.59 -3.43
N ARG A 170 8.05 9.70 -3.28
CA ARG A 170 7.33 10.08 -2.06
C ARG A 170 6.26 9.06 -1.66
N ASN A 171 5.71 8.36 -2.66
CA ASN A 171 4.67 7.35 -2.50
C ASN A 171 5.24 5.93 -2.45
N ASP A 172 6.52 5.76 -2.07
CA ASP A 172 7.21 4.47 -1.94
C ASP A 172 7.13 3.58 -3.20
N GLY A 173 7.21 4.18 -4.39
CA GLY A 173 7.16 3.47 -5.66
C GLY A 173 5.76 3.36 -6.28
N ARG A 174 4.71 3.89 -5.63
CA ARG A 174 3.32 3.89 -6.13
C ARG A 174 3.06 5.06 -7.05
N LEU A 175 2.12 4.93 -7.97
CA LEU A 175 1.82 6.03 -8.90
C LEU A 175 1.17 7.20 -8.13
N PRO A 176 1.38 8.46 -8.52
CA PRO A 176 0.74 9.64 -7.92
C PRO A 176 -0.78 9.61 -8.02
N GLU A 177 -1.32 8.94 -9.05
CA GLU A 177 -2.76 8.63 -9.18
C GLU A 177 -3.25 7.63 -8.11
N ASP A 178 -2.34 6.98 -7.37
CA ASP A 178 -2.65 6.13 -6.22
C ASP A 178 -2.63 6.90 -4.87
N VAL A 179 -2.41 8.23 -4.87
CA VAL A 179 -2.35 9.09 -3.66
C VAL A 179 -3.23 10.34 -3.82
N VAL A 180 -4.39 10.32 -3.14
CA VAL A 180 -5.31 11.47 -3.07
C VAL A 180 -4.74 12.55 -2.12
N PRO A 181 -4.69 13.85 -2.48
CA PRO A 181 -4.39 14.93 -1.53
C PRO A 181 -5.63 15.24 -0.67
N VAL A 182 -5.50 15.16 0.65
CA VAL A 182 -6.54 15.64 1.58
C VAL A 182 -6.36 17.15 1.81
N PRO A 183 -7.39 18.00 1.63
CA PRO A 183 -7.31 19.39 2.06
C PRO A 183 -7.38 19.45 3.60
N ILE A 184 -6.35 19.99 4.22
CA ILE A 184 -6.34 20.25 5.67
C ILE A 184 -7.25 21.45 5.94
N ASN A 185 -8.40 21.23 6.58
CA ASN A 185 -9.23 22.31 7.12
C ASN A 185 -8.93 22.49 8.62
N PRO A 186 -8.31 23.60 9.05
CA PRO A 186 -7.73 23.72 10.39
C PRO A 186 -8.72 23.96 11.54
N ASN A 187 -10.02 23.71 11.38
CA ASN A 187 -11.03 24.03 12.40
C ASN A 187 -12.05 22.89 12.68
N THR A 188 -11.58 21.69 13.00
CA THR A 188 -12.47 20.68 13.63
C THR A 188 -11.83 20.06 14.88
N THR A 189 -12.37 20.46 16.04
CA THR A 189 -12.23 19.77 17.33
C THR A 189 -12.95 18.41 17.26
N PRO A 190 -12.52 17.40 18.06
CA PRO A 190 -12.84 16.00 17.80
C PRO A 190 -14.30 15.68 18.17
N ILE A 191 -15.07 15.22 17.19
CA ILE A 191 -16.42 14.67 17.39
C ILE A 191 -16.35 13.14 17.23
N GLY A 192 -17.05 12.46 18.12
CA GLY A 192 -17.00 11.02 18.36
C GLY A 192 -17.45 10.11 17.21
N ALA A 193 -17.34 8.81 17.50
CA ALA A 193 -17.58 7.70 16.60
C ALA A 193 -18.84 7.87 15.72
N PRO A 194 -18.76 7.58 14.41
CA PRO A 194 -19.93 7.56 13.57
C PRO A 194 -20.80 6.34 13.93
N SER A 195 -22.08 6.58 14.17
CA SER A 195 -23.14 5.56 14.23
C SER A 195 -24.08 5.73 13.03
N PRO A 196 -24.84 4.70 12.64
CA PRO A 196 -24.96 4.28 11.26
C PRO A 196 -26.08 5.00 10.51
N LEU A 197 -25.77 5.47 9.30
CA LEU A 197 -26.78 5.76 8.30
C LEU A 197 -27.10 4.47 7.54
N VAL A 198 -28.28 3.94 7.83
CA VAL A 198 -29.06 3.13 6.89
C VAL A 198 -28.94 3.78 5.51
N ALA A 199 -28.53 2.98 4.53
CA ALA A 199 -28.31 3.36 3.14
C ALA A 199 -29.40 4.31 2.62
N MET A 200 -29.06 5.59 2.52
CA MET A 200 -29.74 6.50 1.60
C MET A 200 -28.81 6.70 0.41
N VAL A 201 -29.19 6.05 -0.69
CA VAL A 201 -28.55 6.13 -2.00
C VAL A 201 -28.58 7.57 -2.49
N LEU A 202 -27.48 8.30 -2.31
CA LEU A 202 -27.21 9.53 -3.03
C LEU A 202 -26.37 9.16 -4.25
N ARG A 203 -27.04 8.86 -5.36
CA ARG A 203 -26.35 8.76 -6.66
C ARG A 203 -25.83 10.16 -6.99
N GLY A 204 -24.51 10.30 -7.10
CA GLY A 204 -23.91 11.50 -7.66
C GLY A 204 -24.51 11.81 -9.04
N THR A 205 -24.53 13.08 -9.40
CA THR A 205 -25.12 13.57 -10.66
C THR A 205 -24.29 13.21 -11.90
N GLU A 206 -23.15 12.56 -11.73
CA GLU A 206 -22.19 12.24 -12.79
C GLU A 206 -22.36 10.82 -13.32
N GLU A 207 -22.26 10.67 -14.63
CA GLU A 207 -22.52 9.41 -15.31
C GLU A 207 -21.29 8.48 -15.23
N PRO A 208 -21.44 7.21 -14.81
CA PRO A 208 -20.30 6.29 -14.75
C PRO A 208 -19.70 6.05 -16.14
N GLY A 209 -18.36 6.01 -16.21
CA GLY A 209 -17.63 5.89 -17.47
C GLY A 209 -16.12 5.79 -17.27
N LEU A 210 -15.38 5.62 -18.37
CA LEU A 210 -13.91 5.53 -18.36
C LEU A 210 -13.22 6.74 -19.00
N GLU A 211 -13.98 7.69 -19.52
CA GLU A 211 -13.47 8.83 -20.30
C GLU A 211 -12.90 9.95 -19.40
N THR A 212 -13.38 10.04 -18.16
CA THR A 212 -12.99 11.06 -17.19
C THR A 212 -12.71 10.42 -15.84
N ILE A 213 -11.87 11.09 -15.03
CA ILE A 213 -11.62 10.68 -13.63
C ILE A 213 -12.93 10.64 -12.86
N ASP A 214 -13.74 11.70 -12.96
CA ASP A 214 -15.07 11.80 -12.34
C ASP A 214 -16.00 10.64 -12.72
N GLY A 215 -15.98 10.21 -13.99
CA GLY A 215 -16.75 9.05 -14.46
C GLY A 215 -16.27 7.72 -13.86
N ILE A 216 -14.94 7.56 -13.69
CA ILE A 216 -14.35 6.39 -13.04
C ILE A 216 -14.69 6.41 -11.55
N GLU A 217 -14.62 7.57 -10.91
CA GLU A 217 -15.03 7.71 -9.52
C GLU A 217 -16.51 7.37 -9.31
N ALA A 218 -17.40 7.84 -10.18
CA ALA A 218 -18.82 7.51 -10.15
C ALA A 218 -19.05 5.99 -10.32
N LEU A 219 -18.31 5.35 -11.22
CA LEU A 219 -18.31 3.90 -11.39
C LEU A 219 -17.85 3.18 -10.10
N GLN A 220 -16.75 3.61 -9.50
CA GLN A 220 -16.22 3.02 -8.27
C GLN A 220 -17.19 3.19 -7.09
N LYS A 221 -17.79 4.38 -6.93
CA LYS A 221 -18.84 4.65 -5.92
C LYS A 221 -19.97 3.63 -6.04
N ILE A 222 -20.46 3.38 -7.25
CA ILE A 222 -21.48 2.36 -7.50
C ILE A 222 -20.99 0.96 -7.10
N LEU A 223 -19.78 0.55 -7.51
CA LEU A 223 -19.27 -0.79 -7.18
C LEU A 223 -19.02 -0.98 -5.67
N ILE A 224 -18.64 0.09 -4.96
CA ILE A 224 -18.49 0.11 -3.50
C ILE A 224 -19.85 -0.08 -2.82
N ASP A 225 -20.85 0.69 -3.23
CA ASP A 225 -22.23 0.60 -2.71
C ASP A 225 -22.86 -0.76 -2.99
N LEU A 226 -22.49 -1.38 -4.11
CA LEU A 226 -22.95 -2.72 -4.47
C LEU A 226 -22.23 -3.84 -3.70
N GLY A 227 -21.11 -3.53 -3.03
CA GLY A 227 -20.33 -4.49 -2.22
C GLY A 227 -19.27 -5.28 -2.98
N TYR A 228 -18.91 -4.87 -4.20
CA TYR A 228 -17.90 -5.54 -5.04
C TYR A 228 -16.50 -4.93 -4.90
N LEU A 229 -16.41 -3.61 -4.72
CA LEU A 229 -15.15 -2.87 -4.64
C LEU A 229 -14.96 -2.25 -3.27
N ASP A 230 -13.75 -2.34 -2.73
CA ASP A 230 -13.41 -1.76 -1.44
C ASP A 230 -13.09 -0.25 -1.54
N PRO A 231 -13.57 0.57 -0.59
CA PRO A 231 -13.26 1.99 -0.54
C PRO A 231 -11.76 2.24 -0.23
N PRO A 232 -11.26 3.47 -0.37
CA PRO A 232 -11.93 4.63 -0.96
C PRO A 232 -11.98 4.54 -2.49
N VAL A 233 -12.75 5.45 -3.07
CA VAL A 233 -12.65 5.82 -4.47
C VAL A 233 -11.27 6.46 -4.69
N ASP A 234 -10.57 6.05 -5.74
CA ASP A 234 -9.23 6.57 -6.09
C ASP A 234 -9.17 7.15 -7.52
N GLY A 235 -10.25 7.05 -8.30
CA GLY A 235 -10.30 7.50 -9.70
C GLY A 235 -9.52 6.60 -10.66
N GLY A 236 -8.92 5.52 -10.17
CA GLY A 236 -8.12 4.58 -10.92
C GLY A 236 -8.92 3.41 -11.51
N TYR A 237 -8.82 3.21 -12.82
CA TYR A 237 -9.35 2.01 -13.48
C TYR A 237 -8.35 0.84 -13.46
N GLY A 238 -7.90 0.49 -12.26
CA GLY A 238 -6.90 -0.56 -12.01
C GLY A 238 -7.46 -1.99 -12.08
N PRO A 239 -6.61 -3.01 -11.92
CA PRO A 239 -7.00 -4.42 -12.03
C PRO A 239 -8.15 -4.83 -11.09
N VAL A 240 -8.18 -4.29 -9.87
CA VAL A 240 -9.25 -4.60 -8.89
C VAL A 240 -10.58 -3.97 -9.31
N THR A 241 -10.57 -2.72 -9.80
CA THR A 241 -11.77 -2.07 -10.37
C THR A 241 -12.31 -2.84 -11.56
N LYS A 242 -11.43 -3.28 -12.49
CA LYS A 242 -11.80 -4.11 -13.65
C LYS A 242 -12.39 -5.45 -13.23
N TRP A 243 -11.76 -6.11 -12.26
CA TRP A 243 -12.25 -7.35 -11.68
C TRP A 243 -13.64 -7.16 -11.06
N ALA A 244 -13.81 -6.16 -10.20
CA ALA A 244 -15.08 -5.87 -9.53
C ALA A 244 -16.21 -5.55 -10.53
N LEU A 245 -15.92 -4.76 -11.57
CA LEU A 245 -16.88 -4.50 -12.63
C LEU A 245 -17.25 -5.77 -13.40
N GLY A 246 -16.25 -6.61 -13.72
CA GLY A 246 -16.47 -7.90 -14.37
C GLY A 246 -17.37 -8.83 -13.55
N GLU A 247 -17.13 -8.97 -12.25
CA GLU A 247 -17.98 -9.78 -11.37
C GLU A 247 -19.40 -9.21 -11.28
N CYS A 248 -19.55 -7.87 -11.19
CA CYS A 248 -20.86 -7.22 -11.17
C CYS A 248 -21.63 -7.45 -12.48
N MET A 249 -20.97 -7.40 -13.63
CA MET A 249 -21.60 -7.65 -14.93
C MET A 249 -21.95 -9.12 -15.12
N ALA A 250 -21.07 -10.03 -14.69
CA ALA A 250 -21.36 -11.47 -14.68
C ALA A 250 -22.59 -11.79 -13.83
N ALA A 251 -22.70 -11.20 -12.64
CA ALA A 251 -23.88 -11.36 -11.78
C ALA A 251 -25.17 -10.78 -12.41
N ALA A 252 -25.05 -9.75 -13.25
CA ALA A 252 -26.15 -9.17 -14.01
C ALA A 252 -26.47 -9.94 -15.32
N GLY A 253 -25.70 -10.98 -15.67
CA GLY A 253 -25.85 -11.71 -16.93
C GLY A 253 -25.45 -10.88 -18.17
N VAL A 254 -24.58 -9.89 -17.99
CA VAL A 254 -24.11 -8.99 -19.05
C VAL A 254 -22.70 -9.41 -19.45
N ASP A 255 -22.50 -9.66 -20.75
CA ASP A 255 -21.17 -9.91 -21.29
C ASP A 255 -20.32 -8.64 -21.22
N PHE A 256 -19.11 -8.76 -20.70
CA PHE A 256 -18.23 -7.63 -20.41
C PHE A 256 -16.83 -7.86 -20.99
N SER A 257 -16.50 -7.09 -22.02
CA SER A 257 -15.22 -7.13 -22.72
C SER A 257 -14.20 -6.08 -22.24
N GLY A 258 -14.51 -5.34 -21.16
CA GLY A 258 -13.65 -4.29 -20.60
C GLY A 258 -14.09 -2.85 -20.89
N GLU A 259 -15.09 -2.65 -21.75
CA GLU A 259 -15.65 -1.34 -22.12
C GLU A 259 -16.93 -1.01 -21.34
N VAL A 260 -17.09 0.25 -20.92
CA VAL A 260 -18.32 0.73 -20.25
C VAL A 260 -19.33 1.21 -21.30
N THR A 261 -20.01 0.25 -21.94
CA THR A 261 -21.05 0.50 -22.95
C THR A 261 -22.37 0.98 -22.31
N PRO A 262 -23.33 1.51 -23.10
CA PRO A 262 -24.66 1.86 -22.57
C PRO A 262 -25.38 0.68 -21.88
N GLN A 263 -25.15 -0.55 -22.32
CA GLN A 263 -25.70 -1.75 -21.67
C GLN A 263 -25.08 -1.98 -20.29
N VAL A 264 -23.76 -1.81 -20.15
CA VAL A 264 -23.05 -1.87 -18.85
C VAL A 264 -23.57 -0.79 -17.91
N LYS A 265 -23.76 0.45 -18.39
CA LYS A 265 -24.32 1.55 -17.58
C LYS A 265 -25.75 1.24 -17.11
N ALA A 266 -26.60 0.70 -17.98
CA ALA A 266 -27.95 0.29 -17.61
C ALA A 266 -27.96 -0.86 -16.58
N ALA A 267 -27.03 -1.80 -16.71
CA ALA A 267 -26.84 -2.89 -15.74
C ALA A 267 -26.40 -2.36 -14.38
N LEU A 268 -25.38 -1.49 -14.33
CA LEU A 268 -24.96 -0.81 -13.10
C LEU A 268 -26.10 -0.01 -12.46
N ALA A 269 -26.91 0.68 -13.26
CA ALA A 269 -28.02 1.48 -12.76
C ALA A 269 -29.11 0.61 -12.10
N SER A 270 -29.35 -0.59 -12.62
CA SER A 270 -30.37 -1.53 -12.16
C SER A 270 -29.87 -2.53 -11.11
N ALA A 271 -28.55 -2.68 -10.96
CA ALA A 271 -27.92 -3.55 -9.97
C ALA A 271 -28.40 -3.24 -8.53
N ARG A 272 -28.31 -4.26 -7.69
CA ARG A 272 -28.64 -4.19 -6.26
C ARG A 272 -27.42 -4.59 -5.44
N PRO A 273 -27.23 -4.00 -4.25
CA PRO A 273 -26.16 -4.42 -3.37
C PRO A 273 -26.24 -5.91 -3.10
N LEU A 274 -25.06 -6.54 -3.04
CA LEU A 274 -24.93 -7.91 -2.60
C LEU A 274 -25.55 -8.08 -1.21
N PRO A 275 -26.25 -9.20 -0.96
CA PRO A 275 -26.96 -9.40 0.29
C PRO A 275 -25.99 -9.46 1.47
N LEU A 276 -26.50 -9.10 2.65
CA LEU A 276 -25.81 -9.27 3.93
C LEU A 276 -26.86 -9.62 4.97
N VAL A 277 -26.79 -10.84 5.48
CA VAL A 277 -27.79 -11.47 6.35
C VAL A 277 -27.03 -12.10 7.53
N PRO A 278 -26.58 -11.29 8.51
CA PRO A 278 -25.95 -11.82 9.71
C PRO A 278 -26.93 -12.68 10.51
N GLY A 279 -26.42 -13.76 11.11
CA GLY A 279 -27.16 -14.58 12.08
C GLY A 279 -26.71 -14.30 13.52
N ASP A 280 -27.25 -15.05 14.49
CA ASP A 280 -26.93 -14.86 15.92
C ASP A 280 -25.58 -15.47 16.36
N ASP A 281 -24.83 -16.06 15.43
CA ASP A 281 -23.51 -16.64 15.68
C ASP A 281 -22.40 -15.57 15.74
N LEU A 282 -21.16 -16.00 16.00
CA LEU A 282 -20.04 -15.07 16.11
C LEU A 282 -19.80 -14.28 14.81
N ALA A 283 -19.96 -14.93 13.65
CA ALA A 283 -19.73 -14.30 12.35
C ALA A 283 -20.76 -13.18 12.10
N GLY A 284 -22.04 -13.45 12.39
CA GLY A 284 -23.09 -12.46 12.29
C GLY A 284 -22.92 -11.30 13.27
N LYS A 285 -22.58 -11.58 14.54
CA LYS A 285 -22.30 -10.54 15.55
C LYS A 285 -21.15 -9.60 15.15
N ILE A 286 -20.08 -10.13 14.56
CA ILE A 286 -18.98 -9.33 14.04
C ILE A 286 -19.46 -8.42 12.90
N VAL A 287 -20.21 -8.99 11.95
CA VAL A 287 -20.78 -8.24 10.82
C VAL A 287 -21.73 -7.14 11.30
N GLU A 288 -22.54 -7.40 12.32
CA GLU A 288 -23.41 -6.41 12.94
C GLU A 288 -22.62 -5.29 13.62
N ALA A 289 -21.57 -5.62 14.38
CA ALA A 289 -20.68 -4.63 14.99
C ALA A 289 -19.99 -3.77 13.93
N MET A 290 -19.44 -4.38 12.88
CA MET A 290 -18.88 -3.66 11.73
C MET A 290 -19.92 -2.72 11.11
N SER A 291 -21.16 -3.19 10.92
CA SER A 291 -22.24 -2.38 10.35
C SER A 291 -22.65 -1.21 11.26
N ARG A 292 -22.73 -1.42 12.59
CA ARG A 292 -23.00 -0.36 13.58
C ARG A 292 -21.95 0.74 13.55
N ASN A 293 -20.69 0.38 13.34
CA ASN A 293 -19.56 1.32 13.24
C ASN A 293 -19.38 1.92 11.83
N GLY A 294 -20.25 1.57 10.87
CA GLY A 294 -20.14 2.04 9.49
C GLY A 294 -18.93 1.50 8.73
N TYR A 295 -18.36 0.38 9.18
CA TYR A 295 -17.23 -0.25 8.49
C TYR A 295 -17.72 -0.96 7.22
N TRP A 296 -16.91 -0.89 6.18
CA TRP A 296 -17.22 -1.52 4.91
C TRP A 296 -16.99 -3.03 5.00
N ILE A 297 -17.89 -3.81 4.41
CA ILE A 297 -17.82 -5.28 4.39
C ILE A 297 -17.85 -5.70 2.93
N ASN A 298 -16.84 -6.43 2.48
CA ASN A 298 -16.89 -7.08 1.17
C ASN A 298 -17.94 -8.19 1.23
N ARG A 299 -18.88 -8.16 0.28
CA ARG A 299 -20.01 -9.11 0.23
C ARG A 299 -19.88 -10.11 -0.91
N HIS A 300 -18.80 -10.04 -1.68
CA HIS A 300 -18.56 -10.96 -2.78
C HIS A 300 -18.16 -12.35 -2.23
N PRO A 301 -18.80 -13.46 -2.68
CA PRO A 301 -18.64 -14.79 -2.07
C PRO A 301 -17.24 -15.39 -2.07
N ARG A 302 -16.34 -14.85 -2.87
CA ARG A 302 -14.95 -15.31 -2.96
C ARG A 302 -13.96 -14.40 -2.24
N CYS A 303 -14.40 -13.24 -1.75
CA CYS A 303 -13.53 -12.25 -1.11
C CYS A 303 -13.61 -12.34 0.40
N THR A 304 -12.47 -12.09 1.03
CA THR A 304 -12.26 -12.20 2.47
C THR A 304 -12.37 -10.84 3.17
N ASN A 305 -12.73 -10.86 4.45
CA ASN A 305 -12.70 -9.72 5.34
C ASN A 305 -11.81 -10.08 6.54
N ILE A 306 -10.96 -9.14 6.96
CA ILE A 306 -10.03 -9.33 8.09
C ILE A 306 -10.51 -8.48 9.27
N VAL A 307 -10.61 -9.10 10.44
CA VAL A 307 -11.04 -8.44 11.68
C VAL A 307 -10.15 -8.87 12.83
N TYR A 308 -9.80 -7.93 13.71
CA TYR A 308 -9.28 -8.20 15.04
C TYR A 308 -10.31 -7.74 16.07
N VAL A 309 -10.50 -8.54 17.12
CA VAL A 309 -11.40 -8.23 18.23
C VAL A 309 -10.62 -8.26 19.53
N GLU A 310 -10.53 -7.11 20.19
CA GLU A 310 -9.79 -6.95 21.44
C GLU A 310 -10.52 -7.61 22.61
N GLY A 311 -9.79 -8.38 23.41
CA GLY A 311 -10.32 -9.04 24.60
C GLY A 311 -11.31 -10.19 24.32
N MET A 312 -11.09 -10.95 23.25
CA MET A 312 -11.97 -12.07 22.86
C MET A 312 -11.20 -13.38 22.68
N ASN A 313 -11.74 -14.47 23.24
CA ASN A 313 -11.23 -15.82 23.04
C ASN A 313 -11.65 -16.40 21.67
N PRO A 314 -10.93 -17.40 21.13
CA PRO A 314 -11.31 -18.05 19.87
C PRO A 314 -12.71 -18.67 19.84
N ASP A 315 -13.31 -19.00 20.97
CA ASP A 315 -14.70 -19.48 21.03
C ASP A 315 -15.75 -18.36 20.94
N GLY A 316 -15.33 -17.09 20.90
CA GLY A 316 -16.19 -15.91 20.84
C GLY A 316 -16.56 -15.33 22.20
N THR A 317 -16.06 -15.90 23.31
CA THR A 317 -16.30 -15.37 24.65
C THR A 317 -15.36 -14.21 24.99
N LYS A 318 -15.85 -13.25 25.79
CA LYS A 318 -15.03 -12.16 26.33
C LYS A 318 -13.97 -12.71 27.30
N ASN A 319 -12.78 -12.13 27.29
CA ASN A 319 -11.75 -12.39 28.29
C ASN A 319 -11.34 -11.09 29.01
N ALA A 320 -10.28 -11.17 29.83
CA ALA A 320 -9.85 -10.06 30.68
C ALA A 320 -9.06 -8.96 29.93
N ASN A 321 -8.79 -9.12 28.64
CA ASN A 321 -7.99 -8.21 27.80
C ASN A 321 -6.67 -7.81 28.48
N ARG A 322 -5.89 -8.81 28.91
CA ARG A 322 -4.70 -8.56 29.73
C ARG A 322 -3.60 -7.91 28.90
N TYR A 323 -2.94 -6.93 29.48
CA TYR A 323 -1.69 -6.40 28.97
C TYR A 323 -0.64 -7.51 28.81
N ASN A 324 0.15 -7.42 27.74
CA ASN A 324 1.24 -8.35 27.41
C ASN A 324 0.76 -9.81 27.19
N ALA A 325 -0.47 -10.01 26.72
CA ALA A 325 -1.00 -11.33 26.38
C ALA A 325 -1.58 -11.37 24.96
N PHE A 326 -1.68 -12.58 24.39
CA PHE A 326 -2.45 -12.85 23.17
C PHE A 326 -3.93 -13.06 23.53
N ASP A 327 -4.55 -12.01 24.08
CA ASP A 327 -5.94 -12.00 24.54
C ASP A 327 -6.92 -11.46 23.48
N ASP A 328 -6.45 -11.18 22.26
CA ASP A 328 -7.28 -10.72 21.15
C ASP A 328 -7.57 -11.86 20.16
N LEU A 329 -8.53 -11.63 19.27
CA LEU A 329 -8.94 -12.61 18.26
C LEU A 329 -8.73 -12.05 16.85
N ARG A 330 -7.85 -12.69 16.07
CA ARG A 330 -7.73 -12.44 14.61
C ARG A 330 -8.69 -13.34 13.86
N ILE A 331 -9.43 -12.79 12.90
CA ILE A 331 -10.49 -13.48 12.17
C ILE A 331 -10.37 -13.18 10.68
N VAL A 332 -10.60 -14.21 9.87
CA VAL A 332 -10.91 -14.06 8.44
C VAL A 332 -12.30 -14.66 8.19
N PHE A 333 -13.19 -13.89 7.58
CA PHE A 333 -14.53 -14.35 7.20
C PHE A 333 -14.86 -14.00 5.75
N GLN A 334 -15.84 -14.71 5.19
CA GLN A 334 -16.45 -14.41 3.88
C GLN A 334 -17.96 -14.28 4.04
N VAL A 335 -18.61 -13.63 3.08
CA VAL A 335 -20.08 -13.55 3.00
C VAL A 335 -20.50 -14.41 1.83
N ASP A 336 -21.32 -15.44 2.03
CA ASP A 336 -21.74 -16.32 0.94
C ASP A 336 -22.71 -15.64 -0.05
N ALA A 337 -23.10 -16.36 -1.11
CA ALA A 337 -24.01 -15.82 -2.13
C ALA A 337 -25.42 -15.48 -1.61
N ALA A 338 -25.83 -16.05 -0.47
CA ALA A 338 -27.09 -15.72 0.19
C ALA A 338 -26.94 -14.53 1.16
N GLY A 339 -25.71 -14.03 1.37
CA GLY A 339 -25.40 -12.93 2.26
C GLY A 339 -25.01 -13.37 3.67
N VAL A 340 -24.90 -14.68 3.94
CA VAL A 340 -24.61 -15.17 5.29
C VAL A 340 -23.09 -15.16 5.53
N PRO A 341 -22.60 -14.53 6.61
CA PRO A 341 -21.18 -14.51 6.92
C PRO A 341 -20.70 -15.83 7.53
N HIS A 342 -19.52 -16.30 7.10
CA HIS A 342 -18.87 -17.52 7.56
C HIS A 342 -17.42 -17.25 7.94
N ILE A 343 -17.03 -17.58 9.18
CA ILE A 343 -15.63 -17.51 9.61
C ILE A 343 -14.84 -18.66 8.94
N LEU A 344 -13.83 -18.29 8.16
CA LEU A 344 -12.90 -19.23 7.55
C LEU A 344 -11.76 -19.63 8.49
N GLY A 345 -11.36 -18.72 9.35
CA GLY A 345 -10.27 -18.94 10.29
C GLY A 345 -10.28 -17.92 11.42
N ARG A 346 -9.86 -18.37 12.60
CA ARG A 346 -9.78 -17.55 13.81
C ARG A 346 -8.62 -18.00 14.69
N TRP A 347 -7.82 -17.07 15.20
CA TRP A 347 -6.59 -17.36 15.92
C TRP A 347 -6.36 -16.38 17.05
N GLU A 348 -5.77 -16.87 18.15
CA GLU A 348 -5.26 -16.02 19.24
C GLU A 348 -4.32 -14.95 18.67
N ALA A 349 -4.48 -13.72 19.11
CA ALA A 349 -3.77 -12.57 18.56
C ALA A 349 -3.52 -11.49 19.61
N ALA A 350 -2.79 -10.46 19.21
CA ALA A 350 -2.61 -9.21 19.94
C ALA A 350 -2.68 -8.03 18.96
N THR A 351 -3.41 -6.99 19.29
CA THR A 351 -3.43 -5.70 18.56
C THR A 351 -2.55 -4.64 19.25
N GLU A 352 -2.19 -4.90 20.50
CA GLU A 352 -1.50 -3.98 21.40
C GLU A 352 0.01 -4.28 21.53
N PRO A 353 0.83 -3.30 21.95
CA PRO A 353 2.25 -3.53 22.21
C PRO A 353 2.48 -4.41 23.43
N GLY A 354 3.52 -5.24 23.35
CA GLY A 354 4.00 -6.06 24.47
C GLY A 354 4.86 -5.27 25.44
N LYS A 355 5.12 -5.87 26.62
CA LYS A 355 5.79 -5.23 27.74
C LYS A 355 7.16 -4.67 27.40
N VAL A 356 7.93 -5.41 26.61
CA VAL A 356 9.26 -4.98 26.14
C VAL A 356 9.18 -3.62 25.44
N TRP A 357 8.16 -3.43 24.59
CA TRP A 357 8.03 -2.25 23.75
C TRP A 357 7.32 -1.09 24.44
N THR A 358 6.52 -1.37 25.47
CA THR A 358 5.99 -0.29 26.31
C THR A 358 7.03 0.24 27.29
N ASP A 359 7.82 -0.64 27.90
CA ASP A 359 8.91 -0.24 28.81
C ASP A 359 10.07 0.43 28.05
N HIS A 360 10.36 -0.05 26.83
CA HIS A 360 11.46 0.41 25.98
C HIS A 360 10.96 0.73 24.57
N PRO A 361 10.22 1.85 24.39
CA PRO A 361 9.59 2.17 23.13
C PRO A 361 10.61 2.52 22.05
N MET A 362 10.30 2.13 20.82
CA MET A 362 11.11 2.48 19.64
C MET A 362 11.06 3.96 19.31
N ASN A 363 10.00 4.65 19.74
CA ASN A 363 9.81 6.08 19.56
C ASN A 363 9.89 6.77 20.93
N ALA A 364 10.54 7.92 20.99
CA ALA A 364 10.69 8.70 22.21
C ALA A 364 9.34 9.13 22.82
N ASP A 365 8.30 9.25 22.00
CA ASP A 365 6.95 9.63 22.42
C ASP A 365 6.16 8.45 23.02
N GLY A 366 6.70 7.23 23.00
CA GLY A 366 6.08 6.06 23.63
C GLY A 366 5.67 4.95 22.67
N ALA A 367 5.10 3.89 23.26
CA ALA A 367 4.59 2.73 22.53
C ALA A 367 3.45 3.15 21.60
N PHE A 368 3.29 2.49 20.46
CA PHE A 368 2.18 2.74 19.55
C PHE A 368 1.00 1.83 19.88
N HIS A 369 -0.18 2.43 20.04
CA HIS A 369 -1.45 1.75 20.19
C HIS A 369 -2.33 2.10 18.99
N ILE A 370 -2.69 1.12 18.15
CA ILE A 370 -3.57 1.36 17.00
C ILE A 370 -4.94 1.83 17.49
N ALA A 371 -5.56 2.80 16.80
CA ALA A 371 -6.92 3.21 17.11
C ALA A 371 -7.93 2.13 16.65
N LEU A 372 -9.06 2.03 17.36
CA LEU A 372 -10.21 1.26 16.86
C LEU A 372 -10.71 1.89 15.56
N GLY A 373 -11.04 1.06 14.57
CA GLY A 373 -11.30 1.56 13.23
C GLY A 373 -11.22 0.48 12.17
N GLN A 374 -11.42 0.88 10.91
CA GLN A 374 -11.13 0.06 9.75
C GLN A 374 -10.15 0.78 8.84
N TYR A 375 -9.07 0.09 8.46
CA TYR A 375 -7.99 0.68 7.66
C TYR A 375 -7.72 -0.15 6.42
N LYS A 376 -7.63 0.50 5.26
CA LYS A 376 -7.04 -0.08 4.04
C LYS A 376 -5.55 0.20 4.05
N ALA A 377 -4.79 -0.62 4.77
CA ALA A 377 -3.43 -0.26 5.16
C ALA A 377 -2.38 -1.36 5.05
N TRP A 378 -2.69 -2.56 4.54
CA TRP A 378 -1.70 -3.63 4.47
C TRP A 378 -1.59 -4.30 3.11
N ILE A 379 -0.37 -4.59 2.64
CA ILE A 379 -0.11 -5.36 1.41
C ILE A 379 0.60 -6.67 1.75
N HIS A 380 0.43 -7.68 0.91
CA HIS A 380 1.20 -8.93 1.02
C HIS A 380 2.70 -8.64 0.88
N GLY A 381 3.53 -9.21 1.75
CA GLY A 381 4.98 -9.05 1.68
C GLY A 381 5.73 -9.94 2.66
N TRP A 382 7.04 -9.71 2.78
CA TRP A 382 7.91 -10.45 3.68
C TRP A 382 8.25 -9.64 4.93
N TYR A 383 8.03 -10.22 6.11
CA TYR A 383 8.51 -9.71 7.39
C TYR A 383 9.61 -10.61 7.94
N HIS A 384 10.84 -10.09 7.93
CA HIS A 384 12.07 -10.84 8.27
C HIS A 384 12.20 -12.15 7.46
N THR A 385 11.67 -13.24 8.00
CA THR A 385 11.83 -14.62 7.50
C THR A 385 10.54 -15.25 7.00
N HIS A 386 9.41 -14.53 6.98
CA HIS A 386 8.11 -15.11 6.62
C HIS A 386 7.19 -14.12 5.91
N GLU A 387 6.18 -14.66 5.26
CA GLU A 387 5.09 -13.87 4.68
C GLU A 387 4.27 -13.19 5.79
N ALA A 388 3.82 -11.99 5.50
CA ALA A 388 3.03 -11.15 6.40
C ALA A 388 2.23 -10.13 5.57
N LEU A 389 1.26 -9.46 6.21
CA LEU A 389 0.69 -8.24 5.62
C LEU A 389 1.45 -7.03 6.18
N ARG A 390 2.20 -6.32 5.34
CA ARG A 390 3.00 -5.17 5.76
C ARG A 390 2.22 -3.88 5.66
N GLN A 391 2.41 -2.99 6.62
CA GLN A 391 1.85 -1.63 6.57
C GLN A 391 2.31 -0.97 5.27
N ALA A 392 1.32 -0.46 4.55
CA ALA A 392 1.43 0.20 3.28
C ALA A 392 0.33 1.26 3.10
N GLY A 393 -0.37 1.63 4.17
CA GLY A 393 -1.32 2.73 4.17
C GLY A 393 -1.31 3.44 5.50
N GLU A 394 -2.05 4.55 5.53
CA GLU A 394 -2.19 5.36 6.72
C GLU A 394 -2.95 4.59 7.82
N LEU A 395 -2.41 4.66 9.01
CA LEU A 395 -3.03 4.21 10.24
C LEU A 395 -3.19 5.39 11.17
N GLN A 396 -4.18 5.29 12.04
CA GLN A 396 -4.35 6.18 13.17
C GLN A 396 -4.09 5.41 14.46
N GLY A 397 -3.58 6.10 15.46
CA GLY A 397 -3.30 5.50 16.76
C GLY A 397 -2.89 6.54 17.78
N PHE A 398 -2.30 6.06 18.85
CA PHE A 398 -1.92 6.86 20.00
C PHE A 398 -0.52 6.47 20.46
N ARG A 399 0.24 7.46 20.92
CA ARG A 399 1.51 7.24 21.61
C ARG A 399 1.26 7.17 23.11
N ASP A 400 1.95 6.28 23.81
CA ASP A 400 1.85 6.12 25.26
C ASP A 400 3.15 6.57 25.95
N PRO A 401 3.40 7.89 26.09
CA PRO A 401 4.61 8.40 26.73
C PRO A 401 4.64 8.06 28.23
N GLY A 402 3.46 7.93 28.84
CA GLY A 402 3.29 7.60 30.26
C GLY A 402 3.46 6.12 30.59
N LYS A 403 3.60 5.24 29.58
CA LYS A 403 3.67 3.78 29.76
C LYS A 403 2.48 3.25 30.56
N THR A 404 1.31 3.80 30.27
CA THR A 404 0.04 3.43 30.89
C THR A 404 -0.52 2.10 30.37
N HIS A 405 0.07 1.57 29.29
CA HIS A 405 -0.35 0.37 28.58
C HIS A 405 -1.71 0.52 27.89
N ALA A 406 -2.09 1.75 27.57
CA ALA A 406 -3.38 2.08 27.00
C ALA A 406 -3.24 3.18 25.94
N ARG A 407 -4.27 3.31 25.11
CA ARG A 407 -4.43 4.44 24.20
C ARG A 407 -4.52 5.74 25.01
N ASP A 408 -3.47 6.56 24.96
CA ASP A 408 -3.49 7.90 25.52
C ASP A 408 -4.11 8.88 24.52
N LEU A 409 -5.37 9.25 24.77
CA LEU A 409 -6.15 10.12 23.89
C LEU A 409 -5.58 11.54 23.75
N ALA A 410 -4.66 11.95 24.63
CA ALA A 410 -3.97 13.23 24.52
C ALA A 410 -2.83 13.22 23.48
N HIS A 411 -2.44 12.04 22.98
CA HIS A 411 -1.30 11.87 22.06
C HIS A 411 -1.68 11.11 20.77
N PRO A 412 -2.64 11.62 19.98
CA PRO A 412 -3.01 11.00 18.71
C PRO A 412 -1.89 11.14 17.66
N VAL A 413 -1.73 10.12 16.83
CA VAL A 413 -0.80 10.11 15.71
C VAL A 413 -1.44 9.46 14.48
N SER A 414 -1.06 9.95 13.30
CA SER A 414 -1.44 9.36 12.00
C SER A 414 -0.21 9.23 11.12
N GLY A 415 -0.11 8.16 10.35
CA GLY A 415 1.06 7.92 9.51
C GLY A 415 1.03 6.59 8.78
N SER A 416 1.82 6.50 7.71
CA SER A 416 1.94 5.33 6.84
C SER A 416 3.22 4.51 7.08
N ASP A 417 4.10 4.98 7.96
CA ASP A 417 5.46 4.45 8.16
C ASP A 417 5.73 3.91 9.57
N PHE A 418 4.68 3.68 10.37
CA PHE A 418 4.82 3.15 11.73
C PHE A 418 5.40 1.73 11.80
N GLY A 419 5.33 0.96 10.71
CA GLY A 419 5.80 -0.43 10.67
C GLY A 419 4.84 -1.42 11.33
N VAL A 420 3.56 -1.09 11.43
CA VAL A 420 2.50 -1.90 12.05
C VAL A 420 2.11 -3.04 11.11
N HIS A 421 2.79 -4.16 11.20
CA HIS A 421 2.60 -5.31 10.30
C HIS A 421 1.62 -6.33 10.89
N GLN A 422 1.01 -7.15 10.04
CA GLN A 422 0.26 -8.33 10.44
C GLN A 422 1.13 -9.58 10.27
N HIS A 423 1.74 -10.06 11.34
CA HIS A 423 2.73 -11.15 11.31
C HIS A 423 2.48 -12.17 12.44
N TRP A 424 3.34 -13.19 12.59
CA TRP A 424 3.17 -14.18 13.66
C TRP A 424 3.79 -13.75 15.01
N GLY A 425 3.32 -14.37 16.08
CA GLY A 425 3.78 -14.16 17.46
C GLY A 425 4.88 -15.11 17.89
N TYR A 426 5.54 -15.79 16.95
CA TYR A 426 6.69 -16.67 17.18
C TYR A 426 6.40 -17.83 18.14
N ASP A 427 5.14 -18.28 18.20
CA ASP A 427 4.69 -19.35 19.10
C ASP A 427 4.97 -19.05 20.59
N PHE A 428 5.07 -17.77 20.96
CA PHE A 428 5.24 -17.37 22.34
C PHE A 428 4.06 -17.80 23.23
N PRO A 429 4.29 -17.92 24.56
CA PRO A 429 3.23 -18.23 25.51
C PRO A 429 2.05 -17.26 25.39
N LYS A 430 0.83 -17.76 25.61
CA LYS A 430 -0.39 -16.96 25.50
C LYS A 430 -0.37 -15.72 26.42
N ASP A 431 0.26 -15.84 27.57
CA ASP A 431 0.34 -14.83 28.62
C ASP A 431 1.61 -13.95 28.55
N ASP A 432 2.41 -14.05 27.47
CA ASP A 432 3.59 -13.21 27.30
C ASP A 432 3.91 -12.92 25.82
N LEU A 433 3.65 -11.69 25.37
CA LEU A 433 3.99 -11.21 24.02
C LEU A 433 5.50 -11.13 23.77
N LYS A 434 6.35 -11.13 24.81
CA LYS A 434 7.78 -10.89 24.70
C LYS A 434 8.05 -9.64 23.84
N ASN A 435 8.79 -9.80 22.75
CA ASN A 435 9.13 -8.75 21.80
C ASN A 435 8.35 -8.87 20.48
N SER A 436 7.27 -9.66 20.40
CA SER A 436 6.58 -9.91 19.14
C SER A 436 5.79 -8.70 18.62
N SER A 437 5.35 -7.76 19.46
CA SER A 437 4.53 -6.63 19.01
C SER A 437 4.99 -5.30 19.61
N ALA A 438 5.49 -4.39 18.78
CA ALA A 438 5.69 -2.98 19.14
C ALA A 438 4.45 -2.10 18.85
N GLY A 439 3.26 -2.74 18.74
CA GLY A 439 2.02 -2.16 18.21
C GLY A 439 1.60 -2.77 16.87
N CYS A 440 2.13 -3.96 16.52
CA CYS A 440 1.75 -4.74 15.34
C CYS A 440 0.48 -5.56 15.62
N LEU A 441 -0.19 -6.03 14.57
CA LEU A 441 -1.29 -6.98 14.70
C LEU A 441 -0.74 -8.41 14.59
N VAL A 442 -0.67 -9.14 15.69
CA VAL A 442 0.15 -10.35 15.73
C VAL A 442 -0.71 -11.57 16.03
N GLY A 443 -0.76 -12.55 15.12
CA GLY A 443 -1.37 -13.85 15.40
C GLY A 443 -0.39 -14.77 16.11
N ARG A 444 -0.74 -15.36 17.25
CA ARG A 444 0.21 -16.01 18.17
C ARG A 444 1.06 -17.10 17.52
N THR A 445 0.42 -18.05 16.85
CA THR A 445 1.12 -19.25 16.34
C THR A 445 1.61 -19.09 14.91
N THR A 446 2.74 -19.70 14.60
CA THR A 446 3.30 -19.72 13.23
C THR A 446 2.39 -20.46 12.27
N ASP A 447 1.84 -21.61 12.70
CA ASP A 447 0.89 -22.40 11.90
C ASP A 447 -0.42 -21.66 11.64
N GLY A 448 -0.97 -21.00 12.66
CA GLY A 448 -2.16 -20.17 12.49
C GLY A 448 -1.90 -18.99 11.56
N HIS A 449 -0.71 -18.42 11.58
CA HIS A 449 -0.31 -17.37 10.65
C HIS A 449 -0.16 -17.87 9.20
N ARG A 450 0.40 -19.06 8.98
CA ARG A 450 0.45 -19.66 7.63
C ARG A 450 -0.96 -19.90 7.06
N GLN A 451 -1.89 -20.38 7.89
CA GLN A 451 -3.30 -20.51 7.49
C GLN A 451 -3.92 -19.16 7.14
N PHE A 452 -3.70 -18.14 7.98
CA PHE A 452 -4.12 -16.77 7.70
C PHE A 452 -3.60 -16.27 6.36
N MET A 453 -2.28 -16.37 6.11
CA MET A 453 -1.68 -15.94 4.84
C MET A 453 -2.24 -16.70 3.64
N SER A 454 -2.44 -18.03 3.78
CA SER A 454 -3.05 -18.84 2.72
C SER A 454 -4.46 -18.38 2.34
N LEU A 455 -5.26 -17.89 3.29
CA LEU A 455 -6.61 -17.41 3.02
C LEU A 455 -6.59 -16.03 2.33
N VAL A 456 -5.79 -15.09 2.83
CA VAL A 456 -5.75 -13.73 2.27
C VAL A 456 -5.06 -13.68 0.90
N SER A 457 -4.03 -14.49 0.68
CA SER A 457 -3.37 -14.57 -0.63
C SER A 457 -4.22 -15.27 -1.71
N ALA A 458 -5.27 -16.00 -1.31
CA ALA A 458 -6.25 -16.56 -2.24
C ALA A 458 -7.38 -15.58 -2.59
N ASP A 459 -7.43 -14.39 -1.97
CA ASP A 459 -8.47 -13.40 -2.24
C ASP A 459 -8.42 -12.95 -3.71
N PRO A 460 -9.54 -13.00 -4.46
CA PRO A 460 -9.57 -12.59 -5.86
C PRO A 460 -9.06 -11.18 -6.12
N ARG A 461 -9.20 -10.25 -5.18
CA ARG A 461 -8.67 -8.88 -5.31
C ARG A 461 -7.15 -8.87 -5.29
N HIS A 462 -6.53 -9.70 -4.44
CA HIS A 462 -5.09 -9.89 -4.40
C HIS A 462 -4.58 -10.68 -5.63
N VAL A 463 -5.32 -11.67 -6.09
CA VAL A 463 -4.99 -12.39 -7.33
C VAL A 463 -5.04 -11.44 -8.54
N ALA A 464 -6.02 -10.53 -8.58
CA ALA A 464 -6.13 -9.52 -9.62
C ALA A 464 -5.02 -8.46 -9.53
N ASN A 465 -4.56 -8.13 -8.31
CA ASN A 465 -3.45 -7.22 -8.08
C ASN A 465 -2.59 -7.70 -6.89
N PRO A 466 -1.37 -8.21 -7.13
CA PRO A 466 -0.48 -8.64 -6.05
C PRO A 466 -0.13 -7.53 -5.04
N ASN A 467 -0.27 -6.25 -5.43
CA ASN A 467 -0.12 -5.09 -4.55
C ASN A 467 -1.44 -4.64 -3.90
N TYR A 468 -2.49 -5.48 -3.93
CA TYR A 468 -3.76 -5.22 -3.29
C TYR A 468 -3.56 -4.85 -1.83
N ARG A 469 -4.17 -3.73 -1.43
CA ARG A 469 -4.13 -3.25 -0.05
C ARG A 469 -5.37 -3.78 0.68
N PHE A 470 -5.14 -4.74 1.57
CA PHE A 470 -6.14 -5.34 2.42
C PHE A 470 -6.70 -4.33 3.42
N MET A 471 -8.01 -4.45 3.65
CA MET A 471 -8.71 -3.78 4.74
C MET A 471 -8.71 -4.65 5.99
N THR A 472 -8.56 -4.04 7.16
CA THR A 472 -8.72 -4.72 8.44
C THR A 472 -9.48 -3.84 9.42
N ALA A 473 -10.47 -4.43 10.07
CA ALA A 473 -11.20 -3.78 11.16
C ALA A 473 -10.64 -4.18 12.52
N ILE A 474 -10.62 -3.25 13.48
CA ILE A 474 -10.24 -3.45 14.86
C ILE A 474 -11.44 -3.06 15.73
N LEU A 475 -12.03 -4.06 16.37
CA LEU A 475 -13.21 -3.95 17.23
C LEU A 475 -12.83 -4.36 18.66
N THR A 476 -13.74 -4.13 19.61
CA THR A 476 -13.63 -4.70 20.97
C THR A 476 -14.65 -5.82 21.16
N ALA A 477 -14.42 -6.70 22.14
CA ALA A 477 -15.41 -7.72 22.50
C ALA A 477 -16.75 -7.11 22.94
N ASP A 478 -16.73 -5.94 23.60
CA ASP A 478 -17.96 -5.24 24.01
C ASP A 478 -18.75 -4.75 22.80
N ASP A 479 -18.07 -4.28 21.76
CA ASP A 479 -18.72 -3.88 20.51
C ASP A 479 -19.36 -5.09 19.81
N VAL A 480 -18.66 -6.22 19.72
CA VAL A 480 -19.17 -7.46 19.09
C VAL A 480 -20.33 -8.09 19.86
N LEU A 481 -20.34 -7.98 21.20
CA LEU A 481 -21.35 -8.61 22.05
C LEU A 481 -22.51 -7.69 22.46
N SER A 482 -22.56 -6.46 21.92
CA SER A 482 -23.57 -5.44 22.22
C SER A 482 -24.97 -5.72 21.69
#